data_AF-A0A2W3ZLG6-F1
#
_entry.id   AF-A0A2W3ZLG6-F1
#
_cell.length_a   1.000
_cell.length_b   1.000
_cell.length_c   1.000
_cell.angle_alpha   90.00
_cell.angle_beta   90.00
_cell.angle_gamma   90.00
#
_symmetry.space_group_name_H-M   'P 1'
#
loop_
_entity.id
_entity.type
_entity.pdbx_description
1 polymer ?
#
loop_
_entity_poly.entity_id
_entity_poly.type
_entity_poly.pdbx_seq_one_letter_code
_entity_poly.pdbx_strand_id
1 'polypeptide(L)'
;MGVLKLRTTKEDTDKQFILATQPQGGMTFNGEHYAQFGNGYRATIHVVDMPSELADFWLYPLVSKEGVIATVDYRQDETIDYDAEVTETVNLVDSQIQKATGTELTELEKEYSILIDL
;
A
#
# COMPACT_ATOMS: atom_id res chain seq x y z
N MET A 1 -23.27 24.09 44.37
CA MET A 1 -22.26 23.16 43.85
C MET A 1 -21.90 23.59 42.44
N GLY A 2 -20.81 24.35 42.27
CA GLY A 2 -20.28 24.73 40.96
C GLY A 2 -19.04 23.89 40.68
N VAL A 3 -19.05 23.12 39.59
CA VAL A 3 -17.90 22.33 39.16
C VAL A 3 -16.83 23.29 38.63
N LEU A 4 -15.65 23.28 39.25
CA LEU A 4 -14.49 24.04 38.78
C LEU A 4 -14.03 23.44 37.44
N LYS A 5 -14.24 24.16 36.33
CA LYS A 5 -13.64 23.81 35.04
C LYS A 5 -12.15 24.17 35.10
N LEU A 6 -11.29 23.17 35.27
CA LEU A 6 -9.84 23.35 35.17
C LEU A 6 -9.50 23.83 33.76
N ARG A 7 -8.76 24.95 33.67
CA ARG A 7 -8.37 25.60 32.42
C ARG A 7 -7.04 24.96 31.99
N THR A 8 -7.09 24.02 31.04
CA THR A 8 -5.90 23.37 30.49
C THR A 8 -5.05 24.38 29.72
N THR A 9 -3.75 24.40 30.00
CA THR A 9 -2.78 25.24 29.26
C THR A 9 -2.36 24.55 27.96
N LYS A 10 -1.75 25.28 27.02
CA LYS A 10 -1.31 24.72 25.73
C LYS A 10 -0.31 23.57 25.90
N GLU A 11 0.59 23.69 26.89
CA GLU A 11 1.53 22.62 27.27
C GLU A 11 0.84 21.37 27.83
N ASP A 12 -0.30 21.52 28.52
CA ASP A 12 -1.08 20.38 29.01
C ASP A 12 -1.80 19.63 27.87
N THR A 13 -2.27 20.37 26.86
CA THR A 13 -2.89 19.79 25.66
C THR A 13 -1.90 18.96 24.85
N ASP A 14 -0.66 19.45 24.68
CA ASP A 14 0.38 18.73 23.94
C ASP A 14 0.81 17.44 24.67
N LYS A 15 0.88 17.46 26.01
CA LYS A 15 1.15 16.26 26.81
C LYS A 15 0.01 15.25 26.74
N GLN A 16 -1.25 15.69 26.77
CA GLN A 16 -2.40 14.81 26.61
C GLN A 16 -2.44 14.18 25.21
N PHE A 17 -2.09 14.94 24.17
CA PHE A 17 -1.97 14.40 22.82
C PHE A 17 -0.87 13.34 22.73
N ILE A 18 0.31 13.60 23.29
CA ILE A 18 1.40 12.61 23.34
C ILE A 18 0.98 11.37 24.13
N LEU A 19 0.33 11.52 25.29
CA LEU A 19 -0.16 10.38 26.09
C LEU A 19 -1.28 9.59 25.40
N ALA A 20 -2.11 10.24 24.60
CA ALA A 20 -3.18 9.59 23.84
C ALA A 20 -2.66 8.88 22.58
N THR A 21 -1.56 9.38 22.00
CA THR A 21 -0.95 8.84 20.77
C THR A 21 0.22 7.90 21.05
N GLN A 22 0.75 7.89 22.28
CA GLN A 22 1.86 6.99 22.60
C GLN A 22 1.41 5.53 22.49
N PRO A 23 2.27 4.67 21.93
CA PRO A 23 1.99 3.24 21.88
C PRO A 23 1.81 2.71 23.31
N GLN A 24 0.77 1.91 23.54
CA GLN A 24 0.37 1.38 24.86
C GLN A 24 1.33 0.30 25.43
N GLY A 25 2.60 0.30 25.03
CA GLY A 25 3.57 -0.75 25.36
C GLY A 25 3.33 -2.07 24.60
N GLY A 26 4.18 -3.07 24.88
CA GLY A 26 4.09 -4.40 24.23
C GLY A 26 4.84 -4.53 22.90
N MET A 27 5.70 -3.55 22.57
CA MET A 27 6.61 -3.60 21.45
C MET A 27 8.04 -3.83 21.94
N THR A 28 8.71 -4.85 21.38
CA THR A 28 10.11 -5.17 21.69
C THR A 28 10.95 -5.12 20.42
N PHE A 29 12.11 -4.47 20.48
CA PHE A 29 13.05 -4.30 19.36
C PHE A 29 14.36 -5.08 19.58
N ASN A 30 14.25 -6.31 20.08
CA ASN A 30 15.42 -7.16 20.34
C ASN A 30 15.78 -7.95 19.07
N GLY A 31 16.80 -7.50 18.33
CA GLY A 31 17.24 -8.10 17.07
C GLY A 31 16.51 -7.49 15.87
N GLU A 32 17.24 -6.72 15.06
CA GLU A 32 16.78 -5.63 14.19
C GLU A 32 15.93 -6.02 12.94
N HIS A 33 15.24 -7.16 12.91
CA HIS A 33 14.57 -7.62 11.69
C HIS A 33 13.04 -7.55 11.74
N TYR A 34 12.44 -7.42 12.91
CA TYR A 34 10.99 -7.34 13.06
C TYR A 34 10.61 -6.69 14.39
N ALA A 35 9.43 -6.09 14.43
CA ALA A 35 8.78 -5.63 15.65
C ALA A 35 7.84 -6.74 16.17
N GLN A 36 8.03 -7.14 17.42
CA GLN A 36 7.12 -8.06 18.11
C GLN A 36 6.00 -7.26 18.79
N PHE A 37 4.76 -7.70 18.59
CA PHE A 37 3.54 -7.18 19.24
C PHE A 37 2.89 -8.29 20.07
N GLY A 38 1.98 -7.94 20.97
CA GLY A 38 1.28 -8.92 21.81
C GLY A 38 0.49 -9.98 21.04
N ASN A 39 0.16 -9.73 19.77
CA ASN A 39 -0.64 -10.61 18.92
C ASN A 39 0.10 -11.07 17.65
N GLY A 40 1.40 -10.80 17.49
CA GLY A 40 2.14 -11.23 16.31
C GLY A 40 3.43 -10.46 16.05
N TYR A 41 3.93 -10.58 14.82
CA TYR A 41 5.16 -9.95 14.37
C TYR A 41 4.88 -9.07 13.15
N ARG A 42 5.58 -7.96 13.01
CA ARG A 42 5.59 -7.15 11.79
C ARG A 42 7.02 -6.89 11.36
N ALA A 43 7.27 -7.03 10.06
CA ALA A 43 8.52 -6.67 9.43
C ALA A 43 8.22 -5.81 8.21
N THR A 44 9.11 -4.86 7.91
CA THR A 44 9.02 -4.01 6.72
C THR A 44 10.20 -4.33 5.82
N ILE A 45 9.91 -4.62 4.55
CA ILE A 45 10.92 -4.82 3.51
C ILE A 45 10.93 -3.57 2.64
N HIS A 46 12.07 -2.90 2.56
CA HIS A 46 12.26 -1.75 1.67
C HIS A 46 12.98 -2.20 0.40
N VAL A 47 12.28 -2.09 -0.72
CA VAL A 47 12.85 -2.32 -2.05
C VAL A 47 13.26 -0.95 -2.59
N VAL A 48 14.56 -0.72 -2.73
CA VAL A 48 15.11 0.59 -3.11
C VAL A 48 15.22 0.73 -4.62
N ASP A 49 15.61 -0.35 -5.30
CA ASP A 49 15.74 -0.41 -6.75
C ASP A 49 15.14 -1.72 -7.28
N MET A 50 14.61 -1.67 -8.50
CA MET A 50 14.15 -2.86 -9.20
C MET A 50 15.36 -3.71 -9.66
N PRO A 51 15.34 -5.03 -9.40
CA PRO A 51 16.36 -5.92 -9.96
C PRO A 51 16.30 -5.93 -11.49
N SER A 52 17.47 -6.13 -12.13
CA SER A 52 17.59 -6.17 -13.59
C SER A 52 16.88 -7.37 -14.24
N GLU A 53 16.68 -8.44 -13.47
CA GLU A 53 15.91 -9.61 -13.88
C GLU A 53 14.79 -9.83 -12.87
N LEU A 54 13.56 -9.72 -13.34
CA LEU A 54 12.35 -9.91 -12.54
C LEU A 54 11.53 -11.03 -13.16
N ALA A 55 11.18 -12.03 -12.35
CA ALA A 55 10.13 -12.95 -12.72
C ALA A 55 8.79 -12.21 -12.70
N ASP A 56 7.84 -12.63 -13.54
CA ASP A 56 6.47 -12.13 -13.49
C ASP A 56 5.92 -12.30 -12.07
N PHE A 57 5.24 -11.26 -11.58
CA PHE A 57 4.66 -11.22 -10.23
C PHE A 57 5.67 -11.53 -9.10
N TRP A 58 6.93 -11.12 -9.25
CA TRP A 58 8.02 -11.40 -8.30
C TRP A 58 7.72 -11.12 -6.82
N LEU A 59 6.85 -10.16 -6.52
CA LEU A 59 6.48 -9.79 -5.15
C LEU A 59 5.44 -10.74 -4.56
N TYR A 60 4.70 -11.49 -5.39
CA TYR A 60 3.61 -12.38 -5.00
C TYR A 60 4.01 -13.38 -3.91
N PRO A 61 5.14 -14.11 -3.99
CA PRO A 61 5.54 -15.07 -2.96
C PRO A 61 5.81 -14.45 -1.58
N LEU A 62 6.05 -13.13 -1.52
CA LEU A 62 6.24 -12.39 -0.28
C LEU A 62 4.91 -11.93 0.32
N VAL A 63 3.98 -11.47 -0.52
CA VAL A 63 2.72 -10.86 -0.07
C VAL A 63 1.57 -11.86 0.07
N SER A 64 1.64 -13.01 -0.60
CA SER A 64 0.58 -14.03 -0.62
C SER A 64 0.80 -15.18 0.38
N LYS A 65 1.57 -14.95 1.44
CA LYS A 65 1.82 -15.99 2.46
C LYS A 65 0.58 -16.23 3.31
N GLU A 66 0.26 -17.50 3.51
CA GLU A 66 -0.86 -17.91 4.37
C GLU A 66 -0.69 -17.35 5.80
N GLY A 67 -1.77 -16.78 6.34
CA GLY A 67 -1.77 -16.19 7.68
C GLY A 67 -1.03 -14.86 7.81
N VAL A 68 -0.56 -14.27 6.70
CA VAL A 68 0.10 -12.96 6.68
C VAL A 68 -0.83 -11.91 6.09
N ILE A 69 -0.93 -10.77 6.79
CA ILE A 69 -1.51 -9.56 6.23
C ILE A 69 -0.37 -8.74 5.66
N ALA A 70 -0.32 -8.60 4.34
CA ALA A 70 0.65 -7.78 3.64
C ALA A 70 0.05 -6.43 3.24
N THR A 71 0.84 -5.37 3.37
CA THR A 71 0.52 -4.04 2.81
C THR A 71 1.71 -3.64 1.96
N VAL A 72 1.45 -3.27 0.72
CA VAL A 72 2.47 -2.83 -0.23
C VAL A 72 2.22 -1.35 -0.49
N ASP A 73 3.28 -0.57 -0.39
CA ASP A 73 3.30 0.84 -0.77
C ASP A 73 4.38 1.01 -1.84
N TYR A 74 4.09 1.82 -2.86
CA TYR A 74 4.99 2.07 -3.98
C TYR A 74 5.22 3.57 -4.10
N ARG A 75 6.47 3.95 -4.31
CA ARG A 75 6.80 5.30 -4.78
C ARG A 75 6.78 5.29 -6.30
N GLN A 76 5.97 6.16 -6.89
CA GLN A 76 5.96 6.41 -8.32
C GLN A 76 7.22 7.20 -8.73
N ASP A 77 7.72 6.94 -9.95
CA ASP A 77 8.79 7.72 -10.54
C ASP A 77 8.21 8.99 -11.17
N GLU A 78 8.48 10.16 -10.58
CA GLU A 78 7.96 11.45 -11.03
C GLU A 78 8.48 11.86 -12.43
N THR A 79 9.46 11.15 -12.99
CA THR A 79 9.97 11.43 -14.34
C THR A 79 9.14 10.79 -15.45
N ILE A 80 8.25 9.85 -15.10
CA ILE A 80 7.38 9.14 -16.03
C ILE A 80 6.01 9.82 -16.08
N ASP A 81 5.51 10.09 -17.29
CA ASP A 81 4.14 10.56 -17.50
C ASP A 81 3.18 9.35 -17.52
N TYR A 82 2.75 8.94 -16.33
CA TYR A 82 1.87 7.78 -16.18
C TYR A 82 0.50 7.98 -16.83
N ASP A 83 0.00 9.22 -16.93
CA ASP A 83 -1.27 9.50 -17.61
C ASP A 83 -1.15 9.17 -19.10
N ALA A 84 -0.03 9.55 -19.72
CA ALA A 84 0.26 9.24 -21.12
C ALA A 84 0.42 7.73 -21.35
N GLU A 85 1.19 7.03 -20.51
CA GLU A 85 1.43 5.58 -20.60
C GLU A 85 0.14 4.76 -20.42
N VAL A 86 -0.69 5.12 -19.43
CA VAL A 86 -2.00 4.47 -19.21
C VAL A 86 -2.91 4.73 -20.41
N THR A 87 -2.94 5.97 -20.92
CA THR A 87 -3.74 6.30 -22.10
C THR A 87 -3.30 5.51 -23.33
N GLU A 88 -1.99 5.36 -23.56
CA GLU A 88 -1.45 4.55 -24.65
C GLU A 88 -1.87 3.08 -24.50
N THR A 89 -1.76 2.53 -23.29
CA THR A 89 -2.17 1.16 -22.97
C THR A 89 -3.67 0.95 -23.22
N VAL A 90 -4.52 1.86 -22.75
CA VAL A 90 -5.98 1.82 -22.96
C VAL A 90 -6.32 1.83 -24.46
N ASN A 91 -5.69 2.72 -25.22
CA ASN A 91 -5.90 2.80 -26.67
C ASN A 91 -5.44 1.52 -27.39
N LEU A 92 -4.35 0.92 -26.93
CA LEU A 92 -3.84 -0.33 -27.48
C LEU A 92 -4.83 -1.48 -27.22
N VAL A 93 -5.33 -1.62 -25.99
CA VAL A 93 -6.34 -2.64 -25.63
C VAL A 93 -7.64 -2.42 -26.41
N ASP A 94 -8.13 -1.18 -26.54
CA ASP A 94 -9.33 -0.88 -27.35
C ASP A 94 -9.14 -1.31 -28.82
N SER A 95 -7.96 -1.06 -29.39
CA SER A 95 -7.65 -1.47 -30.76
C SER A 95 -7.62 -3.01 -30.94
N GLN A 96 -7.33 -3.76 -29.89
CA GLN A 96 -7.34 -5.22 -29.87
C GLN A 96 -8.77 -5.76 -29.73
N ILE A 97 -9.57 -5.15 -28.86
CA ILE A 97 -11.01 -5.46 -28.69
C ILE A 97 -11.73 -5.39 -30.04
N GLN A 98 -11.45 -4.37 -30.86
CA GLN A 98 -12.08 -4.23 -32.19
C GLN A 98 -11.77 -5.38 -33.16
N LYS A 99 -10.71 -6.16 -32.91
CA LYS A 99 -10.23 -7.25 -33.78
C LYS A 99 -10.51 -8.64 -33.18
N ALA A 100 -10.68 -8.73 -31.87
CA ALA A 100 -10.86 -9.97 -31.14
C ALA A 100 -12.29 -10.52 -31.27
N THR A 101 -12.44 -11.84 -31.11
CA THR A 101 -13.75 -12.50 -31.07
C THR A 101 -13.75 -13.63 -30.05
N GLY A 102 -14.94 -14.03 -29.57
CA GLY A 102 -15.06 -15.16 -28.65
C GLY A 102 -14.46 -14.88 -27.27
N THR A 103 -13.73 -15.85 -26.72
CA THR A 103 -13.18 -15.78 -25.35
C THR A 103 -12.14 -14.69 -25.16
N GLU A 104 -11.29 -14.46 -26.17
CA GLU A 104 -10.26 -13.42 -26.16
C GLU A 104 -10.87 -12.01 -25.98
N LEU A 105 -11.98 -11.74 -26.68
CA LEU A 105 -12.74 -10.50 -26.52
C LEU A 105 -13.20 -10.31 -25.07
N THR A 106 -13.67 -11.38 -24.43
CA THR A 106 -14.19 -11.30 -23.05
C THR A 106 -13.10 -11.04 -22.02
N GLU A 107 -11.87 -11.50 -22.27
CA GLU A 107 -10.72 -11.23 -21.42
C GLU A 107 -10.22 -9.79 -21.59
N LEU A 108 -10.13 -9.31 -22.83
CA LEU A 108 -9.73 -7.94 -23.13
C LEU A 108 -10.75 -6.90 -22.61
N GLU A 109 -12.05 -7.18 -22.68
CA GLU A 109 -13.09 -6.32 -22.11
C GLU A 109 -12.95 -6.18 -20.59
N LYS A 110 -12.55 -7.26 -19.90
CA LYS A 110 -12.26 -7.22 -18.45
C LYS A 110 -11.03 -6.37 -18.16
N GLU A 111 -9.97 -6.56 -18.93
CA GLU A 111 -8.73 -5.77 -18.77
C GLU A 111 -9.00 -4.29 -19.02
N TYR A 112 -9.70 -3.95 -20.10
CA TYR A 112 -10.11 -2.59 -20.42
C TYR A 112 -10.92 -1.94 -19.29
N SER A 113 -11.87 -2.69 -18.71
CA SER A 113 -12.66 -2.20 -17.57
C SER A 113 -11.83 -1.91 -16.33
N ILE A 114 -10.74 -2.64 -16.10
CA ILE A 114 -9.84 -2.36 -14.97
C ILE A 114 -9.04 -1.09 -15.26
N LEU A 115 -8.54 -0.93 -16.49
CA LEU A 115 -7.66 0.19 -16.87
C LEU A 115 -8.37 1.55 -16.88
N ILE A 116 -9.65 1.62 -17.27
CA ILE A 116 -10.44 2.86 -17.26
C ILE A 116 -10.80 3.34 -15.84
N ASP A 117 -10.79 2.43 -14.86
CA ASP A 117 -11.14 2.72 -13.47
C ASP A 117 -9.92 3.14 -12.61
N LEU A 118 -8.70 3.15 -13.20
CA LEU A 118 -7.45 3.60 -12.56
C LEU A 118 -7.35 5.13 -12.52
#